data_AF-A0A0D2FHJ6-F1
#
_entry.id   AF-A0A0D2FHJ6-F1
#
_cell.length_a   1.000
_cell.length_b   1.000
_cell.length_c   1.000
_cell.angle_alpha   90.00
_cell.angle_beta   90.00
_cell.angle_gamma   90.00
#
_symmetry.space_group_name_H-M   'P 1'
#
loop_
_entity.id
_entity.type
_entity.pdbx_description
1 polymer ?
#
loop_
_entity_poly.entity_id
_entity_poly.type
_entity_poly.pdbx_seq_one_letter_code
_entity_poly.pdbx_strand_id
1 'polypeptide(L)'
;MSAIDSTQFADEVYYMSTDINTGIDDTMYENLIMFLQRLSGANDSAIPQDEQDMHTAMDALDAAVKDIRDTGNDYNGGVWSDPQVTSCVRQLRGEGHCLNLFTFIDALVNKVDAESGQTFVDNLNDIQLKTTLINVGVQTSGLFQASTPWLPSQSLCL
;
A
#
# COMPACT_ATOMS: atom_id res chain seq x y z
N MET A 1 -8.89 10.25 -12.86
CA MET A 1 -8.98 9.69 -11.50
C MET A 1 -8.46 8.27 -11.59
N SER A 2 -7.33 7.95 -10.95
CA SER A 2 -7.05 6.54 -10.66
C SER A 2 -7.66 6.26 -9.30
N ALA A 3 -8.93 5.83 -9.31
CA ALA A 3 -9.58 5.34 -8.10
C ALA A 3 -8.90 4.03 -7.69
N ILE A 4 -8.83 3.74 -6.39
CA ILE A 4 -8.35 2.46 -5.90
C ILE A 4 -9.38 1.40 -6.32
N ASP A 5 -9.00 0.48 -7.22
CA ASP A 5 -9.82 -0.67 -7.56
C ASP A 5 -9.39 -1.87 -6.73
N SER A 6 -9.95 -1.98 -5.53
CA SER A 6 -9.61 -3.04 -4.57
C SER A 6 -10.06 -4.43 -5.02
N THR A 7 -10.91 -4.54 -6.05
CA THR A 7 -11.32 -5.84 -6.60
C THR A 7 -10.18 -6.57 -7.30
N GLN A 8 -9.12 -5.85 -7.68
CA GLN A 8 -7.94 -6.40 -8.36
C GLN A 8 -6.87 -6.92 -7.38
N PHE A 9 -6.98 -6.64 -6.07
CA PHE A 9 -5.92 -7.00 -5.12
C PHE A 9 -5.66 -8.50 -5.04
N ALA A 10 -6.71 -9.32 -5.07
CA ALA A 10 -6.56 -10.77 -5.03
C ALA A 10 -5.75 -11.29 -6.23
N ASP A 11 -6.04 -10.78 -7.42
CA ASP A 11 -5.34 -11.13 -8.65
C ASP A 11 -3.90 -10.61 -8.62
N GLU A 12 -3.68 -9.34 -8.25
CA GLU A 12 -2.34 -8.76 -8.14
C GLU A 12 -1.47 -9.52 -7.14
N VAL A 13 -2.02 -9.88 -5.97
CA VAL A 13 -1.31 -10.70 -4.97
C VAL A 13 -1.01 -12.10 -5.49
N TYR A 14 -1.97 -12.74 -6.17
CA TYR A 14 -1.74 -14.03 -6.79
C TYR A 14 -0.63 -13.97 -7.85
N TYR A 15 -0.66 -12.97 -8.74
CA TYR A 15 0.33 -12.80 -9.80
C TYR A 15 1.72 -12.42 -9.29
N MET A 16 1.86 -11.76 -8.13
CA MET A 16 3.17 -11.53 -7.50
C MET A 16 3.94 -12.84 -7.29
N SER A 17 3.25 -13.92 -6.93
CA SER A 17 3.88 -15.24 -6.77
C SER A 17 4.36 -15.84 -8.10
N THR A 18 3.79 -15.40 -9.22
CA THR A 18 4.18 -15.84 -10.56
C THR A 18 5.37 -15.07 -11.12
N ASP A 19 5.69 -13.90 -10.55
CA ASP A 19 6.86 -13.08 -10.91
C ASP A 19 8.15 -13.53 -10.22
N ILE A 20 8.05 -14.53 -9.34
CA ILE A 20 9.19 -15.16 -8.69
C ILE A 20 10.06 -15.81 -9.78
N ASN A 21 11.35 -15.48 -9.78
CA ASN A 21 12.39 -15.89 -10.74
C ASN A 21 12.36 -15.20 -12.11
N THR A 22 11.39 -14.32 -12.39
CA THR A 22 11.37 -13.49 -13.59
C THR A 22 11.68 -12.03 -13.30
N GLY A 23 11.35 -11.57 -12.10
CA GLY A 23 11.70 -10.25 -11.59
C GLY A 23 12.23 -10.34 -10.17
N ILE A 24 11.42 -10.84 -9.24
CA ILE A 24 11.72 -10.86 -7.80
C ILE A 24 12.20 -12.25 -7.36
N ASP A 25 12.95 -12.32 -6.27
CA ASP A 25 13.31 -13.60 -5.64
C ASP A 25 12.31 -14.03 -4.56
N ASP A 26 12.37 -15.31 -4.17
CA ASP A 26 11.48 -15.90 -3.14
C ASP A 26 11.49 -15.06 -1.86
N THR A 27 12.66 -14.62 -1.42
CA THR A 27 12.81 -13.86 -0.18
C THR A 27 12.14 -12.49 -0.29
N MET A 28 12.30 -11.78 -1.42
CA MET A 28 11.62 -10.51 -1.68
C MET A 28 10.10 -10.65 -1.69
N TYR A 29 9.58 -11.73 -2.27
CA TYR A 29 8.17 -12.05 -2.26
C TYR A 29 7.66 -12.30 -0.83
N GLU A 30 8.31 -13.21 -0.08
CA GLU A 30 7.92 -13.53 1.31
C GLU A 30 7.93 -12.28 2.21
N ASN A 31 8.95 -11.42 2.06
CA ASN A 31 9.04 -10.16 2.80
C ASN A 31 7.90 -9.20 2.44
N LEU A 32 7.53 -9.11 1.17
CA LEU A 32 6.41 -8.27 0.73
C LEU A 32 5.08 -8.81 1.26
N ILE A 33 4.84 -10.12 1.21
CA ILE A 33 3.62 -10.73 1.79
C ILE A 33 3.55 -10.47 3.30
N MET A 34 4.64 -10.66 4.04
CA MET A 34 4.70 -10.36 5.48
C MET A 34 4.35 -8.90 5.78
N PHE A 35 4.88 -7.98 5.00
CA PHE A 35 4.57 -6.56 5.11
C PHE A 35 3.09 -6.26 4.81
N LEU A 36 2.51 -6.85 3.76
CA LEU A 36 1.11 -6.64 3.39
C LEU A 36 0.14 -7.22 4.41
N GLN A 37 0.44 -8.40 4.98
CA GLN A 37 -0.32 -8.98 6.09
C GLN A 37 -0.28 -8.10 7.35
N ARG A 38 0.90 -7.54 7.66
CA ARG A 38 1.04 -6.61 8.78
C ARG A 38 0.31 -5.29 8.53
N LEU A 39 0.29 -4.83 7.27
CA LEU A 39 -0.43 -3.64 6.85
C LEU A 39 -1.94 -3.83 6.95
N SER A 40 -2.48 -4.99 6.51
CA SER A 40 -3.90 -5.29 6.57
C SER A 40 -4.41 -5.48 8.00
N GLY A 41 -3.56 -6.00 8.89
CA GLY A 41 -3.83 -6.08 10.33
C GLY A 41 -3.49 -4.81 11.11
N ALA A 42 -3.08 -3.72 10.45
CA ALA A 42 -2.77 -2.47 11.13
C ALA A 42 -4.02 -1.88 11.79
N ASN A 43 -3.82 -0.99 12.76
CA ASN A 43 -4.90 -0.43 13.56
C ASN A 43 -5.95 0.26 12.66
N ASP A 44 -7.17 -0.28 12.65
CA ASP A 44 -8.33 0.25 11.91
C ASP A 44 -8.57 1.74 12.21
N SER A 45 -8.28 2.18 13.44
CA SER A 45 -8.41 3.59 13.83
C SER A 45 -7.38 4.52 13.18
N ALA A 46 -6.42 4.01 12.41
CA ALA A 46 -5.48 4.83 11.65
C ALA A 46 -6.06 5.31 10.32
N ILE A 47 -7.15 4.68 9.84
CA ILE A 47 -7.93 5.14 8.69
C ILE A 47 -9.08 6.02 9.23
N PRO A 48 -9.28 7.24 8.73
CA PRO A 48 -10.42 8.07 9.10
C PRO A 48 -11.76 7.35 8.86
N GLN A 49 -12.77 7.61 9.70
CA GLN A 49 -14.05 6.89 9.63
C GLN A 49 -14.86 7.19 8.36
N ASP A 50 -14.68 8.36 7.78
CA ASP A 50 -15.34 8.80 6.55
C ASP A 50 -14.67 8.26 5.27
N GLU A 51 -13.51 7.61 5.40
CA GLU A 51 -12.73 7.06 4.29
C GLU A 51 -13.15 5.63 3.92
N GLN A 52 -14.42 5.45 3.56
CA GLN A 52 -15.01 4.13 3.27
C GLN A 52 -14.27 3.35 2.17
N ASP A 53 -13.72 4.05 1.17
CA ASP A 53 -12.92 3.43 0.10
C ASP A 53 -11.62 2.82 0.64
N MET A 54 -10.97 3.47 1.61
CA MET A 54 -9.74 2.97 2.23
C MET A 54 -10.01 1.78 3.14
N HIS A 55 -11.10 1.84 3.90
CA HIS A 55 -11.59 0.70 4.70
C HIS A 55 -11.87 -0.51 3.82
N THR A 56 -12.61 -0.31 2.72
CA THR A 56 -12.94 -1.37 1.76
C THR A 56 -11.67 -1.94 1.10
N ALA A 57 -10.70 -1.09 0.78
CA ALA A 57 -9.42 -1.53 0.24
C ALA A 57 -8.58 -2.32 1.25
N MET A 58 -8.60 -1.93 2.54
CA MET A 58 -7.91 -2.66 3.60
C MET A 58 -8.52 -4.04 3.82
N ASP A 59 -9.86 -4.14 3.87
CA ASP A 59 -10.57 -5.42 3.98
C ASP A 59 -10.29 -6.34 2.77
N ALA A 60 -10.24 -5.77 1.56
CA ALA A 60 -9.90 -6.51 0.35
C ALA A 60 -8.44 -6.99 0.36
N LEU A 61 -7.52 -6.15 0.83
CA LEU A 61 -6.11 -6.53 0.99
C LEU A 61 -6.00 -7.67 2.00
N ASP A 62 -6.66 -7.55 3.16
CA ASP A 62 -6.68 -8.59 4.19
C ASP A 62 -7.19 -9.92 3.62
N ALA A 63 -8.32 -9.88 2.92
CA ALA A 63 -8.88 -11.06 2.26
C ALA A 63 -7.92 -11.69 1.22
N ALA A 64 -7.14 -10.87 0.51
CA ALA A 64 -6.18 -11.33 -0.48
C ALA A 64 -4.94 -12.00 0.15
N VAL A 65 -4.45 -11.49 1.29
CA VAL A 65 -3.19 -11.96 1.89
C VAL A 65 -3.37 -12.96 3.04
N LYS A 66 -4.58 -13.09 3.60
CA LYS A 66 -4.80 -13.88 4.83
C LYS A 66 -4.52 -15.36 4.72
N ASP A 67 -4.79 -15.93 3.55
CA ASP A 67 -4.67 -17.38 3.33
C ASP A 67 -3.30 -17.76 2.76
N ILE A 68 -2.45 -16.77 2.48
CA ILE A 68 -1.09 -16.99 1.96
C ILE A 68 -0.18 -17.39 3.11
N ARG A 69 0.28 -18.64 3.06
CA ARG A 69 1.22 -19.21 4.02
C ARG A 69 2.58 -19.33 3.37
N ASP A 70 3.50 -18.46 3.79
CA ASP A 70 4.90 -18.53 3.41
C ASP A 70 5.74 -19.27 4.46
N THR A 71 6.93 -19.68 4.05
CA THR A 71 7.84 -20.50 4.85
C THR A 71 8.25 -19.75 6.13
N GLY A 72 7.72 -20.16 7.28
CA GLY A 72 8.11 -19.61 8.59
C GLY A 72 7.26 -18.45 9.10
N ASN A 73 6.07 -18.23 8.53
CA ASN A 73 5.19 -17.14 8.93
C ASN A 73 3.84 -17.64 9.50
N ASP A 74 3.39 -17.03 10.60
CA ASP A 74 1.99 -17.04 11.05
C ASP A 74 1.32 -15.75 10.53
N TYR A 75 0.05 -15.81 10.16
CA TYR A 75 -0.73 -14.70 9.55
C TYR A 75 -0.59 -13.31 10.24
N ASN A 76 -0.12 -13.23 11.48
CA ASN A 76 0.17 -11.97 12.18
C ASN A 76 1.46 -11.24 11.75
N GLY A 77 2.14 -11.75 10.72
CA GLY A 77 3.37 -11.19 10.16
C GLY A 77 4.62 -11.71 10.86
N GLY A 78 5.64 -11.98 10.05
CA GLY A 78 6.97 -12.36 10.49
C GLY A 78 7.91 -11.15 10.49
N VAL A 79 9.19 -11.41 10.76
CA VAL A 79 10.21 -10.36 10.63
C VAL A 79 10.53 -10.18 9.15
N TRP A 80 10.24 -9.00 8.61
CA TRP A 80 10.66 -8.63 7.26
C TRP A 80 11.86 -7.69 7.23
N SER A 81 12.53 -7.67 6.09
CA SER A 81 13.62 -6.78 5.71
C SER A 81 13.07 -5.61 4.89
N ASP A 82 13.13 -4.42 5.48
CA ASP A 82 12.71 -3.17 4.83
C ASP A 82 13.36 -2.93 3.44
N PRO A 83 14.69 -3.16 3.25
CA PRO A 83 15.30 -3.06 1.93
C PRO A 83 14.75 -4.05 0.91
N GLN A 84 14.37 -5.27 1.35
CA GLN A 84 13.82 -6.28 0.43
C GLN A 84 12.40 -5.93 0.01
N VAL A 85 11.54 -5.50 0.94
CA VAL A 85 10.19 -5.00 0.61
C VAL A 85 10.28 -3.82 -0.36
N THR A 86 11.12 -2.83 -0.03
CA THR A 86 11.28 -1.62 -0.87
C THR A 86 11.79 -1.97 -2.26
N SER A 87 12.77 -2.87 -2.38
CA SER A 87 13.30 -3.28 -3.69
C SER A 87 12.29 -4.12 -4.48
N CYS A 88 11.51 -4.97 -3.81
CA CYS A 88 10.44 -5.77 -4.42
C CYS A 88 9.40 -4.86 -5.08
N VAL A 89 8.88 -3.88 -4.32
CA VAL A 89 7.90 -2.92 -4.84
C VAL A 89 8.47 -2.09 -5.99
N ARG A 90 9.71 -1.60 -5.87
CA ARG A 90 10.38 -0.86 -6.94
C ARG A 90 10.43 -1.67 -8.24
N GLN A 91 10.73 -2.97 -8.14
CA GLN A 91 10.84 -3.84 -9.30
C GLN A 91 9.47 -4.13 -9.93
N LEU A 92 8.51 -4.60 -9.15
CA LEU A 92 7.14 -4.85 -9.62
C LEU A 92 6.53 -3.61 -10.26
N ARG A 93 6.71 -2.44 -9.63
CA ARG A 93 6.23 -1.17 -10.21
C ARG A 93 6.95 -0.83 -11.51
N GLY A 94 8.27 -1.01 -11.56
CA GLY A 94 9.07 -0.75 -12.77
C GLY A 94 8.65 -1.60 -13.97
N GLU A 95 8.11 -2.78 -13.70
CA GLU A 95 7.56 -3.72 -14.69
C GLU A 95 6.06 -3.48 -14.96
N GLY A 96 5.42 -2.56 -14.24
CA GLY A 96 4.01 -2.20 -14.41
C GLY A 96 3.04 -3.17 -13.72
N HIS A 97 3.51 -3.97 -12.77
CA HIS A 97 2.71 -4.93 -12.01
C HIS A 97 2.18 -4.29 -10.72
N CYS A 98 1.08 -4.85 -10.19
CA CYS A 98 0.49 -4.49 -8.89
C CYS A 98 0.13 -2.99 -8.74
N LEU A 99 -0.25 -2.33 -9.83
CA LEU A 99 -0.47 -0.89 -9.84
C LEU A 99 -1.64 -0.45 -8.95
N ASN A 100 -2.67 -1.27 -8.78
CA ASN A 100 -3.80 -0.91 -7.91
C ASN A 100 -3.39 -0.99 -6.44
N LEU A 101 -2.71 -2.08 -6.05
CA LEU A 101 -2.13 -2.24 -4.73
C LEU A 101 -1.17 -1.09 -4.40
N PHE A 102 -0.30 -0.73 -5.34
CA PHE A 102 0.65 0.37 -5.14
C PHE A 102 -0.01 1.74 -5.15
N THR A 103 -1.12 1.93 -5.87
CA THR A 103 -1.96 3.14 -5.77
C THR A 103 -2.58 3.25 -4.38
N PHE A 104 -3.04 2.15 -3.79
CA PHE A 104 -3.55 2.13 -2.42
C PHE A 104 -2.46 2.45 -1.38
N ILE A 105 -1.26 1.87 -1.53
CA ILE A 105 -0.14 2.21 -0.65
C ILE A 105 0.24 3.69 -0.79
N ASP A 106 0.28 4.23 -2.00
CA ASP A 106 0.54 5.66 -2.23
C ASP A 106 -0.54 6.55 -1.59
N ALA A 107 -1.81 6.09 -1.58
CA ALA A 107 -2.88 6.77 -0.88
C ALA A 107 -2.73 6.75 0.64
N LEU A 108 -2.35 5.61 1.24
CA LEU A 108 -2.07 5.51 2.69
C LEU A 108 -0.96 6.47 3.13
N VAL A 109 0.03 6.72 2.26
CA VAL A 109 1.15 7.61 2.56
C VAL A 109 0.82 9.08 2.35
N ASN A 110 0.05 9.42 1.31
CA ASN A 110 -0.10 10.81 0.88
C ASN A 110 -1.49 11.41 1.11
N LYS A 111 -2.53 10.59 1.37
CA LYS A 111 -3.86 11.11 1.62
C LYS A 111 -3.90 11.70 3.03
N VAL A 112 -4.12 13.00 3.08
CA VAL A 112 -4.24 13.78 4.31
C VAL A 112 -5.71 13.86 4.69
N ASP A 113 -6.01 13.44 5.91
CA ASP A 113 -7.33 13.63 6.50
C ASP A 113 -7.64 15.12 6.67
N ALA A 114 -8.84 15.54 6.27
CA ALA A 114 -9.23 16.95 6.25
C ALA A 114 -9.40 17.53 7.66
N GLU A 115 -9.77 16.70 8.64
CA GLU A 115 -10.05 17.15 10.01
C GLU A 115 -8.78 17.22 10.86
N SER A 116 -7.96 16.18 10.85
CA SER A 116 -6.74 16.07 11.66
C SER A 116 -5.50 16.64 10.96
N GLY A 117 -5.51 16.76 9.63
CA GLY A 117 -4.33 17.10 8.84
C GLY A 117 -3.25 16.01 8.87
N GLN A 118 -3.57 14.79 9.28
CA GLN A 118 -2.66 13.66 9.40
C GLN A 118 -2.91 12.63 8.31
N THR A 119 -1.87 11.87 7.96
CA THR A 119 -1.98 10.70 7.07
C THR A 119 -2.20 9.42 7.86
N PHE A 120 -2.56 8.32 7.20
CA PHE A 120 -2.60 7.00 7.84
C PHE A 120 -1.25 6.66 8.51
N VAL A 121 -0.14 6.95 7.83
CA VAL A 121 1.23 6.75 8.33
C VAL A 121 1.49 7.52 9.63
N ASP A 122 0.93 8.72 9.78
CA ASP A 122 1.09 9.53 10.99
C ASP A 122 0.43 8.87 12.20
N ASN A 123 -0.70 8.20 11.98
CA ASN A 123 -1.51 7.53 12.99
C ASN A 123 -1.05 6.10 13.34
N LEU A 124 -0.04 5.56 12.64
CA LEU A 124 0.51 4.24 12.93
C LEU A 124 1.34 4.21 14.22
N ASN A 125 1.01 3.27 15.10
CA ASN A 125 1.80 2.94 16.30
C ASN A 125 2.92 1.93 16.03
N ASP A 126 2.80 1.11 14.97
CA ASP A 126 3.81 0.13 14.59
C ASP A 126 4.96 0.83 13.85
N ILE A 127 6.09 1.00 14.55
CA ILE A 127 7.25 1.76 14.05
C ILE A 127 7.90 1.08 12.85
N GLN A 128 7.95 -0.25 12.84
CA GLN A 128 8.55 -1.01 11.73
C GLN A 128 7.68 -0.85 10.48
N LEU A 129 6.36 -1.05 10.62
CA LEU A 129 5.40 -0.86 9.54
C LEU A 129 5.45 0.58 9.01
N LYS A 130 5.45 1.57 9.91
CA LYS A 130 5.53 3.00 9.55
C LYS A 130 6.79 3.30 8.73
N THR A 131 7.94 2.81 9.18
CA THR A 131 9.22 3.03 8.48
C THR A 131 9.20 2.43 7.08
N THR A 132 8.75 1.18 6.95
CA THR A 132 8.65 0.52 5.65
C THR A 132 7.62 1.14 4.74
N LEU A 133 6.48 1.55 5.27
CA LEU A 133 5.43 2.20 4.48
C LEU A 133 5.91 3.55 3.91
N ILE A 134 6.73 4.31 4.65
CA ILE A 134 7.37 5.54 4.14
C ILE A 134 8.34 5.21 2.99
N ASN A 135 9.19 4.20 3.16
CA ASN A 135 10.18 3.81 2.13
C ASN A 135 9.49 3.30 0.85
N VAL A 136 8.44 2.49 1.01
CA VAL A 136 7.59 2.03 -0.08
C VAL A 136 6.79 3.20 -0.71
N GLY A 137 6.36 4.18 0.09
CA GLY A 137 5.73 5.41 -0.38
C GLY A 137 6.59 6.17 -1.39
N VAL A 138 7.91 6.24 -1.16
CA VAL A 138 8.85 6.81 -2.15
C VAL A 138 8.83 6.01 -3.46
N GLN A 139 8.73 4.68 -3.38
CA GLN A 139 8.68 3.81 -4.56
C GLN A 139 7.33 3.83 -5.28
N THR A 140 6.24 4.23 -4.62
CA THR A 140 4.88 4.24 -5.19
C THR A 140 4.40 5.66 -5.54
N SER A 141 5.20 6.68 -5.19
CA SER A 141 4.89 8.09 -5.39
C SER A 141 4.37 8.42 -6.79
N GLY A 142 3.22 9.11 -6.82
CA GLY A 142 2.60 9.66 -8.03
C GLY A 142 1.62 8.71 -8.71
N LEU A 143 1.35 7.54 -8.11
CA LEU A 143 0.30 6.62 -8.57
C LEU A 143 -1.09 7.10 -8.09
N PHE A 144 -1.18 7.52 -6.83
CA PHE A 144 -2.36 8.15 -6.28
C PHE A 144 -2.39 9.63 -6.67
N GLN A 145 -3.49 10.02 -7.31
CA GLN A 145 -3.79 11.42 -7.58
C GLN A 145 -5.03 11.80 -6.78
N ALA A 146 -4.82 12.46 -5.63
CA ALA A 146 -5.90 13.13 -4.93
C ALA A 146 -6.60 14.05 -5.93
N SER A 147 -7.92 13.94 -6.07
CA SER A 147 -8.70 14.87 -6.87
C SER A 147 -8.48 16.27 -6.30
N THR A 148 -7.62 17.05 -6.95
CA THR A 148 -7.46 18.47 -6.64
C THR A 148 -8.85 19.10 -6.72
N PRO A 149 -9.35 19.73 -5.65
CA PRO A 149 -10.51 20.59 -5.80
C PRO A 149 -10.13 21.63 -6.85
N TRP A 150 -10.94 21.71 -7.90
CA TRP A 150 -10.78 22.66 -8.99
C TRP A 150 -10.68 24.07 -8.37
N LEU A 151 -9.47 24.61 -8.23
CA LEU A 151 -9.30 26.02 -7.89
C LEU A 151 -9.81 26.78 -9.12
N PRO A 152 -10.92 27.54 -9.04
CA PRO A 152 -11.29 28.40 -10.13
C PRO A 152 -10.12 29.37 -10.31
N SER A 153 -9.56 29.40 -11.52
CA SER A 153 -8.51 30.31 -11.92
C SER A 153 -8.91 31.74 -11.57
N GLN A 154 -8.47 32.26 -10.43
CA GLN A 154 -8.44 33.69 -10.20
C GLN A 154 -7.27 34.25 -11.01
N SER A 155 -7.47 34.34 -12.32
CA SER A 155 -6.79 35.36 -13.11
C SER A 155 -7.33 36.70 -12.66
N LEU A 156 -6.70 37.24 -11.62
CA LEU A 156 -6.63 38.66 -11.35
C LEU A 156 -6.08 39.33 -12.62
N CYS A 157 -6.97 39.83 -13.46
CA CYS A 157 -6.62 40.86 -14.44
C CYS A 157 -6.22 42.11 -13.65
N LEU A 158 -4.92 42.36 -13.54
CA LEU A 158 -4.36 43.70 -13.39
C LEU A 158 -4.34 44.37 -14.77
#